data_AF-A0A0K0K4Z3-F1
#
_entry.id   AF-A0A0K0K4Z3-F1
#
_cell.length_a   1.000
_cell.length_b   1.000
_cell.length_c   1.000
_cell.angle_alpha   90.00
_cell.angle_beta   90.00
_cell.angle_gamma   90.00
#
_symmetry.space_group_name_H-M   'P 1'
#
loop_
_entity.id
_entity.type
_entity.pdbx_description
1 polymer ?
#
loop_
_entity_poly.entity_id
_entity_poly.type
_entity_poly.pdbx_seq_one_letter_code
_entity_poly.pdbx_strand_id
1 'polypeptide(L)'
;YCGVGCGIIVNQESNGRIHIKGDPDYPVNKGLLCSKGMNLNYVVQDISDRILYPEMRWSRNHPMKRVSWDTGLERAASVFKSIIKKFGPDSVGFYVSGQCLTEEYYLINKLTKGFLGTNNIDTNSRLCMSSAVEGYKKSVGDDIVPISYDDIELADCFLIAGANPAWCHPILFRRLEKHKEINPNIKIIVVDPRTTQTTSIADLHLQINPGTDVILYNAIARHLFVKNKINNYFIKHHTNGIENYKKLVYKTTLKEASKICGVPISAIKKAAIYIAKASGFISMWAMGLNQSVIGVDKNISLINLLLMTGHIGKPGSGPFSLTGQPNAMG
;
A
#
# COMPACT_ATOMS: atom_id res chain seq x y z
N TYR A 1 -2.73 8.56 -10.65
CA TYR A 1 -1.69 9.08 -9.73
C TYR A 1 -1.40 8.05 -8.65
N CYS A 2 -0.93 8.39 -7.47
CA CYS A 2 -0.56 7.40 -6.44
C CYS A 2 -0.77 7.91 -5.01
N GLY A 3 -0.78 6.99 -4.05
CA GLY A 3 -0.89 7.23 -2.60
C GLY A 3 0.32 7.87 -1.92
N VAL A 4 1.31 8.35 -2.68
CA VAL A 4 2.38 9.19 -2.11
C VAL A 4 1.83 10.53 -1.64
N GLY A 5 0.77 11.05 -2.28
CA GLY A 5 0.13 12.29 -1.84
C GLY A 5 1.05 13.51 -1.94
N CYS A 6 1.72 13.70 -3.08
CA CYS A 6 2.58 14.87 -3.30
C CYS A 6 1.76 16.17 -3.31
N GLY A 7 2.20 17.17 -2.57
CA GLY A 7 1.65 18.52 -2.57
C GLY A 7 1.97 19.25 -3.87
N ILE A 8 0.99 20.02 -4.35
CA ILE A 8 1.06 20.77 -5.60
C ILE A 8 0.62 22.20 -5.38
N ILE A 9 1.19 23.12 -6.16
CA ILE A 9 0.69 24.49 -6.31
C ILE A 9 0.07 24.59 -7.71
N VAL A 10 -1.17 25.03 -7.75
CA VAL A 10 -1.94 25.24 -8.98
C VAL A 10 -2.09 26.74 -9.18
N ASN A 11 -1.52 27.26 -10.26
CA ASN A 11 -1.67 28.65 -10.67
C ASN A 11 -2.54 28.71 -11.92
N GLN A 12 -3.59 29.54 -11.87
CA GLN A 12 -4.43 29.82 -13.02
C GLN A 12 -4.07 31.19 -13.60
N GLU A 13 -3.74 31.23 -14.89
CA GLU A 13 -3.53 32.47 -15.62
C GLU A 13 -4.88 33.17 -15.93
N SER A 14 -4.83 34.46 -16.27
CA SER A 14 -6.02 35.23 -16.63
C SER A 14 -6.79 34.69 -17.84
N ASN A 15 -6.11 33.97 -18.74
CA ASN A 15 -6.70 33.28 -19.89
C ASN A 15 -7.33 31.91 -19.54
N GLY A 16 -7.31 31.52 -18.25
CA GLY A 16 -7.84 30.25 -17.74
C GLY A 16 -6.86 29.07 -17.81
N ARG A 17 -5.67 29.24 -18.39
CA ARG A 17 -4.63 28.20 -18.47
C ARG A 17 -4.11 27.86 -17.08
N ILE A 18 -3.96 26.56 -16.83
CA ILE A 18 -3.47 26.04 -15.55
C ILE A 18 -2.00 25.62 -15.67
N HIS A 19 -1.20 26.11 -14.74
CA HIS A 19 0.18 25.69 -14.51
C HIS A 19 0.29 24.98 -13.15
N ILE A 20 1.03 23.87 -13.13
CA ILE A 20 1.21 23.05 -11.94
C ILE A 20 2.69 22.90 -11.66
N LYS A 21 3.07 23.07 -10.40
CA LYS A 21 4.40 22.74 -9.88
C LYS A 21 4.26 21.99 -8.55
N GLY A 22 5.30 21.27 -8.16
CA GLY A 22 5.35 20.70 -6.83
C GLY A 22 5.45 21.81 -5.80
N ASP A 23 4.78 21.64 -4.67
CA ASP A 23 4.87 22.55 -3.54
C ASP A 23 6.22 22.37 -2.82
N PRO A 24 7.12 23.38 -2.80
CA PRO A 24 8.41 23.31 -2.11
C PRO A 24 8.28 23.12 -0.60
N ASP A 25 7.22 23.65 0.00
CA ASP A 25 7.01 23.65 1.44
C ASP A 25 6.26 22.39 1.92
N TYR A 26 5.72 21.60 0.98
CA TYR A 26 5.02 20.37 1.31
C TYR A 26 6.00 19.24 1.67
N PRO A 27 5.88 18.62 2.87
CA PRO A 27 6.92 17.79 3.46
C PRO A 27 7.20 16.50 2.68
N VAL A 28 6.19 15.95 1.99
CA VAL A 28 6.28 14.69 1.27
C VAL A 28 7.27 14.75 0.11
N ASN A 29 7.10 15.76 -0.77
CA ASN A 29 7.77 15.82 -2.06
C ASN A 29 8.74 16.99 -2.19
N LYS A 30 8.71 18.00 -1.30
CA LYS A 30 9.69 19.10 -1.25
C LYS A 30 9.90 19.74 -2.63
N GLY A 31 8.80 20.02 -3.33
CA GLY A 31 8.80 20.62 -4.67
C GLY A 31 8.93 19.63 -5.84
N LEU A 32 9.27 18.36 -5.60
CA LEU A 32 9.43 17.37 -6.67
C LEU A 32 8.08 16.82 -7.14
N LEU A 33 7.96 16.51 -8.42
CA LEU A 33 6.85 15.75 -8.99
C LEU A 33 7.39 14.71 -9.99
N CYS A 34 6.72 13.56 -10.08
CA CYS A 34 7.01 12.61 -11.15
C CYS A 34 6.37 13.05 -12.47
N SER A 35 6.70 12.39 -13.58
CA SER A 35 6.14 12.69 -14.90
C SER A 35 4.61 12.77 -14.92
N LYS A 36 3.92 11.90 -14.19
CA LYS A 36 2.46 11.97 -14.07
C LYS A 36 2.02 13.28 -13.42
N GLY A 37 2.63 13.65 -12.29
CA GLY A 37 2.32 14.85 -11.51
C GLY A 37 2.56 16.14 -12.28
N MET A 38 3.71 16.25 -12.96
CA MET A 38 4.07 17.42 -13.76
C MET A 38 3.08 17.67 -14.92
N ASN A 39 2.44 16.62 -15.42
CA ASN A 39 1.52 16.67 -16.56
C ASN A 39 0.04 16.66 -16.15
N LEU A 40 -0.29 16.86 -14.87
CA LEU A 40 -1.68 16.88 -14.39
C LEU A 40 -2.52 17.97 -15.05
N ASN A 41 -1.90 19.09 -15.43
CA ASN A 41 -2.54 20.22 -16.09
C ASN A 41 -3.18 19.82 -17.43
N TYR A 42 -2.61 18.85 -18.16
CA TYR A 42 -3.18 18.35 -19.41
C TYR A 42 -4.48 17.59 -19.16
N VAL A 43 -4.52 16.75 -18.12
CA VAL A 43 -5.72 15.98 -17.76
C VAL A 43 -6.85 16.92 -17.33
N VAL A 44 -6.54 17.95 -16.55
CA VAL A 44 -7.54 18.90 -16.04
C VAL A 44 -8.09 19.80 -17.15
N GLN A 45 -7.23 20.27 -18.07
CA GLN A 45 -7.61 21.21 -19.13
C GLN A 45 -8.21 20.55 -20.37
N ASP A 46 -7.92 19.28 -20.63
CA ASP A 46 -8.60 18.55 -21.69
C ASP A 46 -10.04 18.27 -21.25
N ILE A 47 -10.99 18.89 -21.96
CA ILE A 47 -12.43 18.75 -21.75
C ILE A 47 -13.13 18.01 -22.89
N SER A 48 -12.38 17.50 -23.87
CA SER A 48 -12.94 16.93 -25.11
C SER A 48 -13.79 15.67 -24.88
N ASP A 49 -13.53 14.94 -23.80
CA ASP A 49 -14.19 13.68 -23.43
C ASP A 49 -14.90 13.73 -22.07
N ARG A 50 -15.12 14.93 -21.50
CA ARG A 50 -15.77 15.10 -20.21
C ARG A 50 -17.27 14.81 -20.29
N ILE A 51 -17.78 14.09 -19.30
CA ILE A 51 -19.23 13.92 -19.09
C ILE A 51 -19.76 15.17 -18.39
N LEU A 52 -20.29 16.13 -19.17
CA LEU A 52 -20.74 17.44 -18.68
C LEU A 52 -22.22 17.48 -18.27
N TYR A 53 -23.00 16.47 -18.66
CA TYR A 53 -24.44 16.43 -18.40
C TYR A 53 -24.86 15.04 -17.90
N PRO A 54 -25.91 14.96 -17.07
CA PRO A 54 -26.54 13.69 -16.75
C PRO A 54 -27.06 13.00 -18.01
N GLU A 55 -26.84 11.69 -18.09
CA GLU A 55 -27.30 10.84 -19.17
C GLU A 55 -28.02 9.62 -18.60
N MET A 56 -29.06 9.15 -19.29
CA MET A 56 -29.88 8.03 -18.86
C MET A 56 -30.28 7.14 -20.04
N ARG A 57 -30.35 5.83 -19.78
CA ARG A 57 -31.03 4.87 -20.66
C ARG A 57 -32.44 4.59 -20.15
N TRP A 58 -33.44 4.75 -20.99
CA TRP A 58 -34.85 4.46 -20.64
C TRP A 58 -35.15 2.96 -20.52
N SER A 59 -34.35 2.12 -21.19
CA SER A 59 -34.36 0.66 -21.10
C SER A 59 -32.94 0.15 -21.35
N ARG A 60 -32.63 -1.07 -20.92
CA ARG A 60 -31.27 -1.67 -21.03
C ARG A 60 -30.69 -1.59 -22.44
N ASN A 61 -31.55 -1.77 -23.45
CA ASN A 61 -31.15 -1.79 -24.86
C ASN A 61 -31.26 -0.42 -25.55
N HIS A 62 -31.69 0.63 -24.85
CA HIS A 62 -31.81 1.96 -25.44
C HIS A 62 -30.47 2.72 -25.36
N PRO A 63 -30.21 3.65 -26.30
CA PRO A 63 -29.06 4.54 -26.20
C PRO A 63 -29.16 5.44 -24.96
N MET A 64 -28.00 5.88 -24.46
CA MET A 64 -27.94 6.97 -23.47
C MET A 64 -28.49 8.25 -24.10
N LYS A 65 -29.29 8.99 -23.33
CA LYS A 65 -29.79 10.30 -23.72
C LYS A 65 -29.55 11.28 -22.59
N ARG A 66 -29.15 12.51 -22.94
CA ARG A 66 -29.05 13.62 -22.00
C ARG A 66 -30.40 13.89 -21.33
N VAL A 67 -30.36 14.15 -20.03
CA VAL A 67 -31.52 14.54 -19.21
C VAL A 67 -31.17 15.72 -18.29
N SER A 68 -32.17 16.31 -17.65
CA SER A 68 -31.92 17.31 -16.59
C SER A 68 -31.39 16.64 -15.31
N TRP A 69 -30.72 17.41 -14.46
CA TRP A 69 -30.28 16.95 -13.14
C TRP A 69 -31.46 16.44 -12.30
N ASP A 70 -32.56 17.19 -12.26
CA ASP A 70 -33.78 16.79 -11.53
C ASP A 70 -34.30 15.44 -12.00
N THR A 71 -34.42 15.24 -13.32
CA THR A 71 -34.87 13.96 -13.90
C THR A 71 -33.96 12.81 -13.49
N GLY A 72 -32.64 13.00 -13.56
CA GLY A 72 -31.66 11.99 -13.20
C GLY A 72 -31.71 11.61 -11.72
N LEU A 73 -31.73 12.62 -10.84
CA LEU A 73 -31.77 12.44 -9.39
C LEU A 73 -33.09 11.84 -8.91
N GLU A 74 -34.22 12.35 -9.40
CA GLU A 74 -35.55 11.80 -9.07
C GLU A 74 -35.69 10.35 -9.51
N ARG A 75 -35.17 10.01 -10.69
CA ARG A 75 -35.18 8.62 -11.16
C ARG A 75 -34.35 7.73 -10.26
N ALA A 76 -33.11 8.12 -9.93
CA ALA A 76 -32.24 7.34 -9.05
C ALA A 76 -32.88 7.13 -7.67
N ALA A 77 -33.38 8.19 -7.05
CA ALA A 77 -34.05 8.14 -5.75
C ALA A 77 -35.31 7.26 -5.79
N SER A 78 -36.14 7.40 -6.82
CA SER A 78 -37.38 6.62 -6.96
C SER A 78 -37.10 5.13 -7.16
N VAL A 79 -36.10 4.78 -7.97
CA VAL A 79 -35.70 3.39 -8.18
C VAL A 79 -35.18 2.79 -6.88
N PHE A 80 -34.24 3.45 -6.19
CA PHE A 80 -33.74 2.99 -4.88
C PHE A 80 -34.87 2.78 -3.88
N LYS A 81 -35.75 3.78 -3.69
CA LYS A 81 -36.91 3.67 -2.78
C LYS A 81 -37.81 2.49 -3.14
N SER A 82 -38.10 2.28 -4.43
CA SER A 82 -38.97 1.19 -4.88
C SER A 82 -38.37 -0.19 -4.64
N ILE A 83 -37.07 -0.34 -4.87
CA ILE A 83 -36.32 -1.59 -4.70
C ILE A 83 -36.18 -1.91 -3.22
N ILE A 84 -35.82 -0.93 -2.40
CA ILE A 84 -35.76 -1.07 -0.93
C ILE A 84 -37.14 -1.44 -0.36
N LYS A 85 -38.22 -0.76 -0.80
CA LYS A 85 -39.58 -1.08 -0.34
C LYS A 85 -40.00 -2.51 -0.67
N LYS A 86 -39.57 -3.03 -1.83
CA LYS A 86 -39.96 -4.37 -2.31
C LYS A 86 -39.09 -5.49 -1.74
N PHE A 87 -37.79 -5.25 -1.56
CA PHE A 87 -36.80 -6.31 -1.29
C PHE A 87 -35.96 -6.06 -0.03
N GLY A 88 -36.22 -4.99 0.71
CA GLY A 88 -35.44 -4.59 1.89
C GLY A 88 -34.17 -3.80 1.53
N PRO A 89 -33.49 -3.23 2.54
CA PRO A 89 -32.36 -2.32 2.33
C PRO A 89 -31.14 -2.99 1.68
N ASP A 90 -30.92 -4.29 1.91
CA ASP A 90 -29.79 -5.04 1.33
C ASP A 90 -29.94 -5.35 -0.17
N SER A 91 -31.00 -4.87 -0.81
CA SER A 91 -31.20 -5.00 -2.26
C SER A 91 -30.52 -3.89 -3.08
N VAL A 92 -29.95 -2.88 -2.42
CA VAL A 92 -29.17 -1.81 -3.05
C VAL A 92 -27.76 -1.76 -2.47
N GLY A 93 -26.87 -1.05 -3.14
CA GLY A 93 -25.53 -0.81 -2.63
C GLY A 93 -24.75 0.23 -3.42
N PHE A 94 -23.61 0.63 -2.86
CA PHE A 94 -22.68 1.58 -3.45
C PHE A 94 -21.31 0.96 -3.62
N TYR A 95 -20.71 1.17 -4.80
CA TYR A 95 -19.32 0.83 -5.07
C TYR A 95 -18.55 2.12 -5.36
N VAL A 96 -17.68 2.49 -4.45
CA VAL A 96 -16.94 3.77 -4.47
C VAL A 96 -15.45 3.55 -4.63
N SER A 97 -14.62 4.59 -4.44
CA SER A 97 -13.21 4.55 -4.82
C SER A 97 -12.32 5.26 -3.82
N GLY A 98 -11.13 4.71 -3.54
CA GLY A 98 -10.03 5.36 -2.78
C GLY A 98 -9.46 6.64 -3.45
N GLN A 99 -10.20 7.21 -4.40
CA GLN A 99 -9.93 8.46 -5.10
C GLN A 99 -11.00 9.51 -4.81
N CYS A 100 -12.12 9.13 -4.18
CA CYS A 100 -13.08 10.07 -3.63
C CYS A 100 -12.41 10.91 -2.55
N LEU A 101 -12.91 12.13 -2.36
CA LEU A 101 -12.58 12.95 -1.21
C LEU A 101 -13.05 12.24 0.07
N THR A 102 -12.40 12.52 1.21
CA THR A 102 -12.77 11.91 2.49
C THR A 102 -14.20 12.31 2.88
N GLU A 103 -14.61 13.53 2.56
CA GLU A 103 -15.95 14.05 2.79
C GLU A 103 -16.99 13.31 1.94
N GLU A 104 -16.70 13.05 0.66
CA GLU A 104 -17.57 12.24 -0.21
C GLU A 104 -17.73 10.82 0.34
N TYR A 105 -16.62 10.23 0.78
CA TYR A 105 -16.57 8.93 1.44
C TYR A 105 -17.43 8.87 2.70
N TYR A 106 -17.29 9.88 3.56
CA TYR A 106 -18.06 9.99 4.79
C TYR A 106 -19.56 10.12 4.49
N LEU A 107 -19.93 11.00 3.57
CA LEU A 107 -21.33 11.25 3.20
C LEU A 107 -22.00 9.99 2.65
N ILE A 108 -21.35 9.28 1.74
CA ILE A 108 -21.92 8.07 1.14
C ILE A 108 -21.99 6.91 2.15
N ASN A 109 -21.02 6.79 3.06
CA ASN A 109 -21.07 5.80 4.14
C ASN A 109 -22.24 6.07 5.09
N LYS A 110 -22.40 7.34 5.50
CA LYS A 110 -23.49 7.79 6.36
C LYS A 110 -24.85 7.59 5.70
N LEU A 111 -25.00 7.95 4.43
CA LEU A 111 -26.21 7.70 3.64
C LEU A 111 -26.55 6.21 3.62
N THR A 112 -25.58 5.37 3.25
CA THR A 112 -25.82 3.94 3.03
C THR A 112 -26.16 3.22 4.34
N LYS A 113 -25.34 3.40 5.38
CA LYS A 113 -25.52 2.69 6.65
C LYS A 113 -26.58 3.31 7.54
N GLY A 114 -26.56 4.64 7.66
CA GLY A 114 -27.39 5.37 8.62
C GLY A 114 -28.81 5.63 8.12
N PHE A 115 -29.00 5.89 6.83
CA PHE A 115 -30.31 6.29 6.30
C PHE A 115 -30.96 5.21 5.45
N LEU A 116 -30.20 4.51 4.61
CA LEU A 116 -30.73 3.38 3.84
C LEU A 116 -30.79 2.09 4.65
N GLY A 117 -30.01 1.99 5.74
CA GLY A 117 -30.05 0.85 6.65
C GLY A 117 -29.40 -0.42 6.10
N THR A 118 -28.42 -0.29 5.21
CA THR A 118 -27.64 -1.43 4.69
C THR A 118 -26.15 -1.20 4.84
N ASN A 119 -25.38 -2.29 4.98
CA ASN A 119 -23.92 -2.26 4.96
C ASN A 119 -23.33 -2.53 3.57
N ASN A 120 -24.15 -2.58 2.52
CA ASN A 120 -23.74 -2.76 1.13
C ASN A 120 -23.05 -1.51 0.56
N ILE A 121 -21.92 -1.15 1.15
CA ILE A 121 -20.98 -0.18 0.61
C ILE A 121 -19.61 -0.81 0.61
N ASP A 122 -18.96 -0.76 -0.54
CA ASP A 122 -17.60 -1.26 -0.69
C ASP A 122 -16.84 -0.39 -1.69
N THR A 123 -15.53 -0.59 -1.75
CA THR A 123 -14.65 0.31 -2.51
C THR A 123 -13.62 -0.47 -3.30
N ASN A 124 -13.09 0.12 -4.36
CA ASN A 124 -11.96 -0.47 -5.08
C ASN A 124 -10.70 -0.64 -4.21
N SER A 125 -10.62 0.00 -3.04
CA SER A 125 -9.54 -0.21 -2.08
C SER A 125 -9.59 -1.63 -1.47
N ARG A 126 -10.72 -2.34 -1.54
CA ARG A 126 -10.78 -3.79 -1.25
C ARG A 126 -9.85 -4.60 -2.14
N LEU A 127 -9.72 -4.19 -3.41
CA LEU A 127 -8.85 -4.84 -4.40
C LEU A 127 -7.36 -4.53 -4.18
N CYS A 128 -7.04 -3.73 -3.16
CA CYS A 128 -5.72 -3.13 -2.96
C CYS A 128 -5.21 -3.33 -1.52
N MET A 129 -5.87 -2.75 -0.52
CA MET A 129 -5.31 -2.57 0.82
C MET A 129 -5.83 -3.54 1.88
N SER A 130 -6.94 -4.25 1.64
CA SER A 130 -7.57 -5.10 2.67
C SER A 130 -6.61 -6.11 3.33
N SER A 131 -5.70 -6.73 2.57
CA SER A 131 -4.71 -7.65 3.13
C SER A 131 -3.72 -6.96 4.09
N ALA A 132 -3.37 -5.70 3.81
CA ALA A 132 -2.51 -4.91 4.69
C ALA A 132 -3.25 -4.46 5.94
N VAL A 133 -4.51 -4.01 5.81
CA VAL A 133 -5.39 -3.65 6.94
C VAL A 133 -5.47 -4.80 7.95
N GLU A 134 -5.81 -6.00 7.46
CA GLU A 134 -5.94 -7.17 8.33
C GLU A 134 -4.58 -7.66 8.84
N GLY A 135 -3.50 -7.47 8.07
CA GLY A 135 -2.13 -7.74 8.51
C GLY A 135 -1.72 -6.85 9.69
N TYR A 136 -1.94 -5.55 9.59
CA TYR A 136 -1.66 -4.59 10.66
C TYR A 136 -2.52 -4.87 11.89
N LYS A 137 -3.84 -5.01 11.75
CA LYS A 137 -4.71 -5.34 12.91
C LYS A 137 -4.26 -6.59 13.65
N LYS A 138 -3.88 -7.65 12.93
CA LYS A 138 -3.42 -8.91 13.55
C LYS A 138 -2.04 -8.81 14.17
N SER A 139 -1.16 -7.95 13.66
CA SER A 139 0.23 -7.83 14.14
C SER A 139 0.43 -6.74 15.19
N VAL A 140 -0.21 -5.58 15.03
CA VAL A 140 -0.01 -4.37 15.85
C VAL A 140 -1.31 -3.84 16.49
N GLY A 141 -2.45 -4.47 16.21
CA GLY A 141 -3.73 -4.21 16.90
C GLY A 141 -4.65 -3.20 16.22
N ASP A 142 -4.14 -2.42 15.27
CA ASP A 142 -4.93 -1.42 14.54
C ASP A 142 -4.43 -1.28 13.09
N ASP A 143 -5.25 -0.68 12.22
CA ASP A 143 -4.88 -0.33 10.84
C ASP A 143 -4.05 0.95 10.80
N ILE A 144 -2.84 0.86 11.36
CA ILE A 144 -1.90 1.98 11.44
C ILE A 144 -0.57 1.62 10.80
N VAL A 145 -0.04 2.56 10.03
CA VAL A 145 1.36 2.53 9.57
C VAL A 145 2.19 3.21 10.66
N PRO A 146 3.02 2.48 11.43
CA PRO A 146 3.70 3.01 12.62
C PRO A 146 4.95 3.83 12.29
N ILE A 147 5.08 4.31 11.04
CA ILE A 147 6.18 5.17 10.58
C ILE A 147 5.65 6.25 9.63
N SER A 148 6.50 7.25 9.37
CA SER A 148 6.28 8.32 8.41
C SER A 148 7.23 8.19 7.21
N TYR A 149 7.09 9.07 6.22
CA TYR A 149 8.05 9.10 5.11
C TYR A 149 9.44 9.59 5.53
N ASP A 150 9.55 10.37 6.61
CA ASP A 150 10.83 10.91 7.10
C ASP A 150 11.72 9.83 7.74
N ASP A 151 11.16 8.68 8.05
CA ASP A 151 11.91 7.51 8.48
C ASP A 151 12.80 6.93 7.36
N ILE A 152 12.51 7.23 6.08
CA ILE A 152 13.35 6.81 4.95
C ILE A 152 14.77 7.36 5.09
N GLU A 153 14.93 8.61 5.51
CA GLU A 153 16.25 9.22 5.66
C GLU A 153 16.99 8.79 6.95
N LEU A 154 16.33 8.03 7.82
CA LEU A 154 16.89 7.58 9.10
C LEU A 154 17.27 6.10 9.11
N ALA A 155 16.66 5.30 8.23
CA ALA A 155 16.90 3.85 8.18
C ALA A 155 18.22 3.50 7.47
N ASP A 156 18.87 2.42 7.90
CA ASP A 156 20.09 1.89 7.28
C ASP A 156 19.89 0.53 6.61
N CYS A 157 18.71 -0.07 6.74
CA CYS A 157 18.30 -1.28 6.04
C CYS A 157 16.86 -1.19 5.52
N PHE A 158 16.65 -1.62 4.29
CA PHE A 158 15.36 -1.63 3.60
C PHE A 158 15.09 -3.04 3.05
N LEU A 159 13.88 -3.54 3.26
CA LEU A 159 13.37 -4.73 2.58
C LEU A 159 12.13 -4.34 1.77
N ILE A 160 12.28 -4.25 0.46
CA ILE A 160 11.21 -3.91 -0.48
C ILE A 160 10.61 -5.22 -1.01
N ALA A 161 9.39 -5.53 -0.63
CA ALA A 161 8.71 -6.79 -0.87
C ALA A 161 7.51 -6.63 -1.80
N GLY A 162 7.49 -7.34 -2.93
CA GLY A 162 6.36 -7.36 -3.87
C GLY A 162 5.92 -5.94 -4.29
N ALA A 163 6.88 -5.03 -4.43
CA ALA A 163 6.64 -3.63 -4.73
C ALA A 163 7.66 -3.10 -5.74
N ASN A 164 7.19 -2.25 -6.66
CA ASN A 164 8.02 -1.54 -7.62
C ASN A 164 7.90 -0.01 -7.41
N PRO A 165 8.39 0.52 -6.27
CA PRO A 165 8.28 1.94 -5.95
C PRO A 165 8.91 2.86 -7.00
N ALA A 166 9.91 2.41 -7.77
CA ALA A 166 10.48 3.19 -8.87
C ALA A 166 9.42 3.69 -9.88
N TRP A 167 8.37 2.89 -10.13
CA TRP A 167 7.27 3.23 -11.05
C TRP A 167 5.97 3.61 -10.33
N CYS A 168 5.67 2.91 -9.24
CA CYS A 168 4.39 3.04 -8.53
C CYS A 168 4.39 4.17 -7.51
N HIS A 169 5.55 4.48 -6.91
CA HIS A 169 5.73 5.52 -5.89
C HIS A 169 7.00 6.35 -6.14
N PRO A 170 7.15 7.00 -7.32
CA PRO A 170 8.47 7.46 -7.77
C PRO A 170 9.12 8.52 -6.87
N ILE A 171 8.33 9.34 -6.18
CA ILE A 171 8.86 10.35 -5.24
C ILE A 171 9.43 9.68 -3.99
N LEU A 172 8.78 8.64 -3.44
CA LEU A 172 9.34 7.88 -2.33
C LEU A 172 10.60 7.12 -2.76
N PHE A 173 10.59 6.54 -3.96
CA PHE A 173 11.78 5.88 -4.48
C PHE A 173 12.94 6.86 -4.68
N ARG A 174 12.67 8.08 -5.17
CA ARG A 174 13.68 9.13 -5.32
C ARG A 174 14.30 9.55 -3.98
N ARG A 175 13.49 9.60 -2.91
CA ARG A 175 14.00 9.85 -1.55
C ARG A 175 14.96 8.73 -1.12
N LEU A 176 14.59 7.48 -1.36
CA LEU A 176 15.45 6.32 -1.09
C LEU A 176 16.73 6.32 -1.94
N GLU A 177 16.66 6.63 -3.23
CA GLU A 177 17.82 6.77 -4.12
C GLU A 177 18.80 7.82 -3.56
N LYS A 178 18.30 9.01 -3.24
CA LYS A 178 19.11 10.09 -2.67
C LYS A 178 19.72 9.69 -1.33
N HIS A 179 18.97 8.99 -0.49
CA HIS A 179 19.49 8.48 0.79
C HIS A 179 20.63 7.47 0.59
N LYS A 180 20.49 6.54 -0.38
CA LYS A 180 21.55 5.59 -0.75
C LYS A 180 22.78 6.27 -1.35
N GLU A 181 22.59 7.32 -2.15
CA GLU A 181 23.68 8.12 -2.71
C GLU A 181 24.50 8.81 -1.61
N ILE A 182 23.83 9.40 -0.63
CA ILE A 182 24.48 10.07 0.53
C ILE A 182 25.10 9.04 1.48
N ASN A 183 24.44 7.89 1.65
CA ASN A 183 24.85 6.83 2.56
C ASN A 183 25.07 5.49 1.81
N PRO A 184 26.20 5.31 1.08
CA PRO A 184 26.43 4.12 0.26
C PRO A 184 26.35 2.79 1.03
N ASN A 185 26.58 2.83 2.34
CA ASN A 185 26.65 1.67 3.21
C ASN A 185 25.28 1.07 3.57
N ILE A 186 24.17 1.83 3.47
CA ILE A 186 22.84 1.30 3.77
C ILE A 186 22.54 0.06 2.91
N LYS A 187 21.68 -0.84 3.38
CA LYS A 187 21.38 -2.09 2.69
C LYS A 187 19.97 -2.12 2.14
N ILE A 188 19.84 -2.37 0.83
CA ILE A 188 18.55 -2.50 0.15
C ILE A 188 18.39 -3.94 -0.32
N ILE A 189 17.40 -4.63 0.24
CA ILE A 189 16.96 -5.96 -0.15
C ILE A 189 15.69 -5.80 -0.95
N VAL A 190 15.63 -6.35 -2.17
CA VAL A 190 14.40 -6.40 -2.97
C VAL A 190 13.94 -7.85 -3.09
N VAL A 191 12.70 -8.12 -2.73
CA VAL A 191 12.03 -9.42 -2.87
C VAL A 191 10.93 -9.27 -3.91
N ASP A 192 11.21 -9.70 -5.14
CA ASP A 192 10.27 -9.63 -6.26
C ASP A 192 10.62 -10.72 -7.28
N PRO A 193 9.68 -11.56 -7.74
CA PRO A 193 9.93 -12.51 -8.84
C PRO A 193 10.44 -11.85 -10.12
N ARG A 194 10.20 -10.55 -10.31
CA ARG A 194 10.59 -9.78 -11.48
C ARG A 194 11.79 -8.89 -11.17
N THR A 195 12.70 -8.78 -12.12
CA THR A 195 13.69 -7.71 -12.14
C THR A 195 13.01 -6.44 -12.64
N THR A 196 12.91 -5.43 -11.79
CA THR A 196 12.26 -4.14 -12.08
C THR A 196 13.26 -3.00 -11.91
N GLN A 197 12.90 -1.76 -12.28
CA GLN A 197 13.79 -0.63 -12.03
C GLN A 197 14.11 -0.44 -10.53
N THR A 198 13.25 -0.90 -9.63
CA THR A 198 13.54 -0.88 -8.18
C THR A 198 14.78 -1.71 -7.83
N THR A 199 15.10 -2.76 -8.58
CA THR A 199 16.25 -3.63 -8.29
C THR A 199 17.59 -2.99 -8.68
N SER A 200 17.60 -1.85 -9.40
CA SER A 200 18.85 -1.22 -9.87
C SER A 200 19.75 -0.72 -8.74
N ILE A 201 19.17 -0.36 -7.58
CA ILE A 201 19.89 0.12 -6.39
C ILE A 201 20.00 -0.95 -5.29
N ALA A 202 19.55 -2.18 -5.55
CA ALA A 202 19.50 -3.24 -4.54
C ALA A 202 20.88 -3.84 -4.26
N ASP A 203 21.26 -3.95 -2.98
CA ASP A 203 22.42 -4.73 -2.53
C ASP A 203 22.19 -6.25 -2.61
N LEU A 204 20.92 -6.65 -2.65
CA LEU A 204 20.47 -8.03 -2.75
C LEU A 204 19.07 -8.10 -3.39
N HIS A 205 18.96 -8.77 -4.53
CA HIS A 205 17.66 -9.14 -5.11
C HIS A 205 17.37 -10.62 -4.85
N LEU A 206 16.28 -10.89 -4.16
CA LEU A 206 15.74 -12.22 -3.90
C LEU A 206 14.61 -12.49 -4.90
N GLN A 207 14.98 -13.04 -6.05
CA GLN A 207 14.04 -13.38 -7.12
C GLN A 207 13.30 -14.69 -6.80
N ILE A 208 12.28 -14.59 -5.95
CA ILE A 208 11.54 -15.77 -5.46
C ILE A 208 10.60 -16.36 -6.52
N ASN A 209 10.30 -17.65 -6.38
CA ASN A 209 9.16 -18.27 -7.02
C ASN A 209 7.86 -17.61 -6.52
N PRO A 210 6.91 -17.24 -7.41
CA PRO A 210 5.67 -16.58 -7.00
C PRO A 210 4.90 -17.34 -5.91
N GLY A 211 4.47 -16.63 -4.86
CA GLY A 211 3.68 -17.20 -3.78
C GLY A 211 4.48 -17.83 -2.63
N THR A 212 5.81 -17.81 -2.70
CA THR A 212 6.68 -18.42 -1.68
C THR A 212 7.18 -17.43 -0.62
N ASP A 213 6.61 -16.21 -0.58
CA ASP A 213 7.03 -15.10 0.28
C ASP A 213 7.07 -15.46 1.78
N VAL A 214 6.00 -16.09 2.28
CA VAL A 214 5.89 -16.50 3.70
C VAL A 214 7.01 -17.47 4.07
N ILE A 215 7.36 -18.38 3.15
CA ILE A 215 8.44 -19.37 3.36
C ILE A 215 9.79 -18.65 3.40
N LEU A 216 10.01 -17.67 2.51
CA LEU A 216 11.22 -16.86 2.52
C LEU A 216 11.37 -16.08 3.84
N TYR A 217 10.34 -15.36 4.28
CA TYR A 217 10.42 -14.55 5.51
C TYR A 217 10.61 -15.45 6.73
N ASN A 218 9.95 -16.60 6.79
CA ASN A 218 10.20 -17.58 7.86
C ASN A 218 11.62 -18.17 7.78
N ALA A 219 12.20 -18.37 6.60
CA ALA A 219 13.59 -18.81 6.46
C ALA A 219 14.59 -17.75 6.93
N ILE A 220 14.32 -16.47 6.66
CA ILE A 220 15.10 -15.34 7.20
C ILE A 220 14.99 -15.32 8.73
N ALA A 221 13.77 -15.41 9.28
CA ALA A 221 13.51 -15.47 10.72
C ALA A 221 14.24 -16.66 11.38
N ARG A 222 14.23 -17.83 10.73
CA ARG A 222 14.97 -19.03 11.18
C ARG A 222 16.44 -18.71 11.36
N HIS A 223 17.05 -18.03 10.39
CA HIS A 223 18.46 -17.69 10.47
C HIS A 223 18.74 -16.72 11.62
N LEU A 224 17.86 -15.73 11.84
CA LEU A 224 17.95 -14.79 12.96
C LEU A 224 17.86 -15.53 14.32
N PHE A 225 16.91 -16.47 14.47
CA PHE A 225 16.82 -17.31 15.67
C PHE A 225 18.10 -18.14 15.91
N VAL A 226 18.57 -18.86 14.88
CA VAL A 226 19.77 -19.72 15.00
C VAL A 226 21.03 -18.91 15.34
N LYS A 227 21.11 -17.66 14.90
CA LYS A 227 22.25 -16.77 15.20
C LYS A 227 22.04 -15.91 16.44
N ASN A 228 20.94 -16.10 17.17
CA ASN A 228 20.55 -15.28 18.31
C ASN A 228 20.61 -13.77 17.99
N LYS A 229 20.17 -13.40 16.78
CA LYS A 229 20.09 -12.01 16.28
C LYS A 229 18.65 -11.51 16.35
N ILE A 230 18.07 -11.65 17.55
CA ILE A 230 16.72 -11.22 17.89
C ILE A 230 16.78 -10.27 19.08
N ASN A 231 15.77 -9.42 19.24
CA ASN A 231 15.67 -8.54 20.39
C ASN A 231 14.85 -9.23 21.51
N ASN A 232 15.55 -9.97 22.37
CA ASN A 232 14.91 -10.73 23.46
C ASN A 232 14.12 -9.84 24.44
N TYR A 233 14.61 -8.64 24.73
CA TYR A 233 13.91 -7.69 25.60
C TYR A 233 12.60 -7.27 24.95
N PHE A 234 12.65 -6.82 23.69
CA PHE A 234 11.45 -6.39 22.97
C PHE A 234 10.43 -7.52 22.83
N ILE A 235 10.89 -8.72 22.44
CA ILE A 235 10.02 -9.89 22.32
C ILE A 235 9.32 -10.19 23.64
N LYS A 236 10.05 -10.20 24.76
CA LYS A 236 9.50 -10.52 26.08
C LYS A 236 8.46 -9.51 26.56
N HIS A 237 8.67 -8.22 26.28
CA HIS A 237 7.88 -7.14 26.87
C HIS A 237 6.80 -6.57 25.94
N HIS A 238 6.92 -6.75 24.62
CA HIS A 238 6.08 -6.08 23.62
C HIS A 238 5.51 -7.02 22.55
N THR A 239 5.70 -8.33 22.67
CA THR A 239 5.15 -9.31 21.72
C THR A 239 4.51 -10.50 22.43
N ASN A 240 3.78 -11.31 21.67
CA ASN A 240 3.21 -12.58 22.14
C ASN A 240 3.52 -13.71 21.14
N GLY A 241 3.24 -14.96 21.52
CA GLY A 241 3.25 -16.09 20.59
C GLY A 241 4.63 -16.57 20.10
N ILE A 242 5.74 -16.11 20.69
CA ILE A 242 7.10 -16.43 20.22
C ILE A 242 7.39 -17.93 20.14
N GLU A 243 6.94 -18.73 21.11
CA GLU A 243 7.17 -20.19 21.10
C GLU A 243 6.46 -20.88 19.94
N ASN A 244 5.23 -20.47 19.63
CA ASN A 244 4.48 -20.99 18.48
C ASN A 244 5.14 -20.55 17.17
N TYR A 245 5.58 -19.29 17.09
CA TYR A 245 6.29 -18.79 15.92
C TYR A 245 7.61 -19.51 15.69
N LYS A 246 8.40 -19.74 16.75
CA LYS A 246 9.63 -20.53 16.69
C LYS A 246 9.35 -21.95 16.22
N LYS A 247 8.34 -22.64 16.77
CA LYS A 247 7.93 -23.98 16.29
C LYS A 247 7.58 -23.97 14.80
N LEU A 248 6.80 -22.98 14.33
CA LEU A 248 6.42 -22.82 12.93
C LEU A 248 7.65 -22.64 12.03
N VAL A 249 8.50 -21.67 12.36
CA VAL A 249 9.71 -21.33 11.59
C VAL A 249 10.68 -22.50 11.51
N TYR A 250 10.76 -23.33 12.56
CA TYR A 250 11.66 -24.47 12.58
C TYR A 250 11.16 -25.68 11.79
N LYS A 251 9.89 -25.72 11.33
CA LYS A 251 9.34 -26.80 10.49
C LYS A 251 10.01 -26.90 9.11
N THR A 252 10.52 -25.79 8.59
CA THR A 252 11.18 -25.76 7.27
C THR A 252 12.64 -25.41 7.44
N THR A 253 13.53 -26.25 6.91
CA THR A 253 14.98 -26.00 6.90
C THR A 253 15.34 -24.93 5.87
N LEU A 254 16.52 -24.32 6.01
CA LEU A 254 17.02 -23.39 4.99
C LEU A 254 17.20 -24.04 3.61
N LYS A 255 17.53 -25.34 3.57
CA LYS A 255 17.70 -26.08 2.32
C LYS A 255 16.36 -26.28 1.60
N GLU A 256 15.33 -26.66 2.34
CA GLU A 256 13.96 -26.79 1.79
C GLU A 256 13.41 -25.44 1.36
N ALA A 257 13.54 -24.40 2.20
CA ALA A 257 13.09 -23.06 1.86
C ALA A 257 13.78 -22.52 0.61
N SER A 258 15.10 -22.72 0.48
CA SER A 258 15.87 -22.35 -0.72
C SER A 258 15.32 -23.03 -1.98
N LYS A 259 15.03 -24.33 -1.91
CA LYS A 259 14.44 -25.08 -3.03
C LYS A 259 13.05 -24.57 -3.39
N ILE A 260 12.18 -24.37 -2.40
CA ILE A 260 10.80 -23.91 -2.63
C ILE A 260 10.78 -22.49 -3.21
N CYS A 261 11.56 -21.59 -2.61
CA CYS A 261 11.59 -20.19 -3.00
C CYS A 261 12.39 -19.95 -4.28
N GLY A 262 13.21 -20.91 -4.76
CA GLY A 262 14.08 -20.70 -5.91
C GLY A 262 15.25 -19.75 -5.65
N VAL A 263 15.57 -19.44 -4.38
CA VAL A 263 16.67 -18.53 -4.01
C VAL A 263 17.79 -19.27 -3.29
N PRO A 264 19.08 -18.94 -3.53
CA PRO A 264 20.19 -19.60 -2.85
C PRO A 264 20.16 -19.43 -1.33
N ILE A 265 20.57 -20.47 -0.59
CA ILE A 265 20.72 -20.39 0.89
C ILE A 265 21.61 -19.21 1.31
N SER A 266 22.69 -18.95 0.56
CA SER A 266 23.59 -17.83 0.82
C SER A 266 22.87 -16.48 0.76
N ALA A 267 21.93 -16.31 -0.16
CA ALA A 267 21.13 -15.09 -0.31
C ALA A 267 20.16 -14.90 0.87
N ILE A 268 19.47 -15.96 1.29
CA ILE A 268 18.60 -15.94 2.49
C ILE A 268 19.41 -15.54 3.73
N LYS A 269 20.59 -16.15 3.92
CA LYS A 269 21.49 -15.80 5.03
C LYS A 269 21.97 -14.36 4.93
N LYS A 270 22.30 -13.87 3.73
CA LYS A 270 22.75 -12.49 3.49
C LYS A 270 21.68 -11.47 3.88
N ALA A 271 20.42 -11.72 3.50
CA ALA A 271 19.29 -10.88 3.92
C ALA A 271 19.15 -10.82 5.44
N ALA A 272 19.19 -11.98 6.11
CA ALA A 272 19.15 -12.03 7.58
C ALA A 272 20.35 -11.31 8.23
N ILE A 273 21.54 -11.38 7.65
CA ILE A 273 22.74 -10.66 8.14
C ILE A 273 22.56 -9.14 8.00
N TYR A 274 22.00 -8.65 6.90
CA TYR A 274 21.71 -7.23 6.72
C TYR A 274 20.71 -6.74 7.78
N ILE A 275 19.59 -7.45 7.94
CA ILE A 275 18.57 -7.13 8.96
C ILE A 275 19.15 -7.17 10.37
N ALA A 276 19.97 -8.18 10.69
CA ALA A 276 20.60 -8.32 12.01
C ALA A 276 21.60 -7.21 12.37
N LYS A 277 22.14 -6.51 11.38
CA LYS A 277 23.10 -5.40 11.55
C LYS A 277 22.44 -4.03 11.48
N ALA A 278 21.17 -3.96 11.10
CA ALA A 278 20.44 -2.71 10.96
C ALA A 278 20.29 -2.02 12.31
N SER A 279 20.51 -0.71 12.32
CA SER A 279 20.11 0.17 13.41
C SER A 279 18.67 0.65 13.19
N GLY A 280 18.34 0.94 11.92
CA GLY A 280 17.02 1.33 11.44
C GLY A 280 16.57 0.43 10.28
N PHE A 281 15.47 -0.31 10.49
CA PHE A 281 14.98 -1.28 9.50
C PHE A 281 13.56 -0.97 9.07
N ILE A 282 13.39 -0.68 7.78
CA ILE A 282 12.07 -0.48 7.15
C ILE A 282 11.78 -1.64 6.21
N SER A 283 10.60 -2.23 6.33
CA SER A 283 10.04 -3.05 5.27
C SER A 283 9.03 -2.24 4.47
N MET A 284 9.11 -2.29 3.14
CA MET A 284 8.19 -1.59 2.24
C MET A 284 7.50 -2.62 1.36
N TRP A 285 6.17 -2.61 1.25
CA TRP A 285 5.48 -3.57 0.37
C TRP A 285 4.23 -3.00 -0.28
N ALA A 286 3.75 -3.65 -1.33
CA ALA A 286 2.56 -3.25 -2.07
C ALA A 286 1.79 -4.48 -2.59
N MET A 287 1.33 -4.42 -3.84
CA MET A 287 0.36 -5.37 -4.38
C MET A 287 0.88 -6.79 -4.56
N GLY A 288 2.20 -7.01 -4.70
CA GLY A 288 2.76 -8.37 -4.78
C GLY A 288 2.54 -9.19 -3.50
N LEU A 289 2.33 -8.50 -2.37
CA LEU A 289 1.92 -9.12 -1.12
C LEU A 289 0.39 -9.08 -0.97
N ASN A 290 -0.23 -7.92 -1.20
CA ASN A 290 -1.64 -7.74 -0.86
C ASN A 290 -2.60 -8.50 -1.78
N GLN A 291 -2.33 -8.56 -3.09
CA GLN A 291 -3.17 -9.21 -4.09
C GLN A 291 -2.88 -10.72 -4.13
N SER A 292 -3.23 -11.39 -3.04
CA SER A 292 -2.98 -12.81 -2.85
C SER A 292 -4.04 -13.43 -1.96
N VAL A 293 -4.39 -14.70 -2.22
CA VAL A 293 -5.27 -15.50 -1.37
C VAL A 293 -4.73 -15.69 0.05
N ILE A 294 -3.41 -15.52 0.24
CA ILE A 294 -2.71 -15.54 1.53
C ILE A 294 -2.09 -14.17 1.86
N GLY A 295 -2.65 -13.08 1.33
CA GLY A 295 -2.07 -11.75 1.45
C GLY A 295 -1.88 -11.30 2.90
N VAL A 296 -2.82 -11.62 3.77
CA VAL A 296 -2.72 -11.34 5.22
C VAL A 296 -1.52 -12.05 5.85
N ASP A 297 -1.31 -13.33 5.55
CA ASP A 297 -0.19 -14.10 6.09
C ASP A 297 1.17 -13.59 5.57
N LYS A 298 1.22 -13.12 4.32
CA LYS A 298 2.41 -12.45 3.78
C LYS A 298 2.74 -11.16 4.53
N ASN A 299 1.73 -10.36 4.85
CA ASN A 299 1.89 -9.13 5.64
C ASN A 299 2.41 -9.47 7.05
N ILE A 300 1.76 -10.41 7.75
CA ILE A 300 2.16 -10.83 9.10
C ILE A 300 3.58 -11.38 9.13
N SER A 301 3.93 -12.26 8.18
CA SER A 301 5.28 -12.86 8.15
C SER A 301 6.39 -11.85 7.88
N LEU A 302 6.10 -10.81 7.07
CA LEU A 302 7.02 -9.68 6.89
C LEU A 302 7.13 -8.84 8.17
N ILE A 303 6.00 -8.45 8.80
CA ILE A 303 5.97 -7.66 10.03
C ILE A 303 6.68 -8.39 11.19
N ASN A 304 6.55 -9.71 11.27
CA ASN A 304 7.22 -10.53 12.29
C ASN A 304 8.74 -10.36 12.29
N LEU A 305 9.38 -10.10 11.13
CA LEU A 305 10.81 -9.82 11.05
C LEU A 305 11.19 -8.54 11.82
N LEU A 306 10.33 -7.53 11.79
CA LEU A 306 10.54 -6.26 12.49
C LEU A 306 10.27 -6.43 13.99
N LEU A 307 9.17 -7.10 14.35
CA LEU A 307 8.83 -7.37 15.75
C LEU A 307 9.92 -8.21 16.44
N MET A 308 10.40 -9.28 15.80
CA MET A 308 11.43 -10.15 16.40
C MET A 308 12.79 -9.47 16.54
N THR A 309 13.05 -8.40 15.78
CA THR A 309 14.29 -7.62 15.83
C THR A 309 14.12 -6.29 16.58
N GLY A 310 12.91 -5.98 17.06
CA GLY A 310 12.61 -4.73 17.78
C GLY A 310 12.73 -3.48 16.90
N HIS A 311 12.41 -3.59 15.60
CA HIS A 311 12.41 -2.49 14.63
C HIS A 311 11.01 -1.91 14.43
N ILE A 312 10.42 -1.39 15.49
CA ILE A 312 9.13 -0.67 15.46
C ILE A 312 9.10 0.32 16.63
N GLY A 313 8.38 1.44 16.48
CA GLY A 313 8.24 2.45 17.54
C GLY A 313 9.53 3.24 17.84
N LYS A 314 10.47 3.26 16.88
CA LYS A 314 11.70 4.05 16.95
C LYS A 314 12.00 4.67 15.57
N PRO A 315 12.70 5.82 15.51
CA PRO A 315 12.98 6.48 14.24
C PRO A 315 13.70 5.58 13.24
N GLY A 316 13.33 5.66 11.97
CA GLY A 316 13.90 4.84 10.89
C GLY A 316 13.53 3.36 10.96
N SER A 317 12.51 2.97 11.73
CA SER A 317 12.16 1.56 11.94
C SER A 317 10.67 1.28 11.97
N GLY A 318 10.22 0.48 11.02
CA GLY A 318 8.88 -0.07 11.07
C GLY A 318 8.35 -0.60 9.75
N PRO A 319 7.22 -1.31 9.82
CA PRO A 319 6.56 -1.87 8.66
C PRO A 319 5.80 -0.79 7.89
N PHE A 320 6.10 -0.63 6.61
CA PHE A 320 5.57 0.42 5.76
C PHE A 320 4.81 -0.12 4.53
N SER A 321 3.51 -0.35 4.69
CA SER A 321 2.64 -0.68 3.56
C SER A 321 2.48 0.53 2.64
N LEU A 322 2.82 0.35 1.37
CA LEU A 322 2.73 1.39 0.36
C LEU A 322 1.32 1.42 -0.24
N THR A 323 0.52 2.39 0.19
CA THR A 323 -0.82 2.61 -0.33
C THR A 323 -0.79 3.05 -1.80
N GLY A 324 -1.57 2.38 -2.64
CA GLY A 324 -1.61 2.66 -4.08
C GLY A 324 -2.41 3.91 -4.45
N GLN A 325 -3.57 4.12 -3.83
CA GLN A 325 -4.51 5.19 -4.18
C GLN A 325 -4.32 6.44 -3.30
N PRO A 326 -4.65 7.64 -3.80
CA PRO A 326 -4.40 8.90 -3.08
C PRO A 326 -5.14 9.00 -1.75
N ASN A 327 -6.33 8.40 -1.63
CA ASN A 327 -7.18 8.53 -0.45
C ASN A 327 -7.83 7.19 -0.08
N ALA A 328 -7.07 6.09 -0.16
CA ALA A 328 -7.52 4.80 0.37
C ALA A 328 -7.33 4.67 1.89
N MET A 329 -6.51 5.55 2.50
CA MET A 329 -6.27 5.56 3.95
C MET A 329 -7.22 6.49 4.71
N GLY A 330 -7.67 7.59 4.10
CA GLY A 330 -8.58 8.56 4.71
C GLY A 330 -10.01 8.07 4.75
#